data_AF-A0A930MZ05-F1
#
_entry.id   AF-A0A930MZ05-F1
#
_cell.length_a   1.000
_cell.length_b   1.000
_cell.length_c   1.000
_cell.angle_alpha   90.00
_cell.angle_beta   90.00
_cell.angle_gamma   90.00
#
_symmetry.space_group_name_H-M   'P 1'
#
loop_
_entity.id
_entity.type
_entity.pdbx_description
1 polymer ?
#
loop_
_entity_poly.entity_id
_entity_poly.type
_entity_poly.pdbx_seq_one_letter_code
_entity_poly.pdbx_strand_id
1 'polypeptide(L)'
;MRRINQRMATLLEKANQHNKDLISAVCESILSKIKVVGNCVLYDEEDVIDDKYIASLPQKIEKQGDKTGLEMWHNEIRLSALEDFSVGCILPFIDMFKERLNAIHPRTYCFIIYVSPEQAIDFRFHVFRKDEGMWINSDIEADANPLLYDLEERLNIDSIIQRIQDFKEEYVECFDPISDDALQLAQENIPFQLPADYIRLLQFSNGILICGDEVLGINHKPFDLIKAYKTEHEATQMRMPSHIVPFAPDGRGNYYCFDAQQGNQIVFWVTNYQYSEDDKPEVVNFDFCDWFNEVMIDWCIELEGQDIFT
;
A
#
# COMPACT_ATOMS: atom_id res chain seq x y z
N MET A 1 -4.92 11.07 -2.90
CA MET A 1 -4.88 12.23 -3.80
C MET A 1 -5.87 12.10 -4.97
N ARG A 2 -6.97 12.87 -4.94
CA ARG A 2 -7.85 13.07 -6.09
C ARG A 2 -7.46 14.32 -6.87
N ARG A 3 -7.36 14.22 -8.19
CA ARG A 3 -7.10 15.35 -9.10
C ARG A 3 -8.09 15.31 -10.24
N ILE A 4 -8.64 16.47 -10.56
CA ILE A 4 -9.62 16.67 -11.62
C ILE A 4 -9.17 17.86 -12.45
N ASN A 5 -9.30 17.78 -13.77
CA ASN A 5 -9.08 18.94 -14.61
C ASN A 5 -10.33 19.83 -14.67
N GLN A 6 -10.18 21.07 -15.14
CA GLN A 6 -11.28 22.04 -15.17
C GLN A 6 -12.51 21.56 -15.97
N ARG A 7 -12.28 20.78 -17.02
CA ARG A 7 -13.33 20.20 -17.87
C ARG A 7 -14.16 19.18 -17.10
N MET A 8 -13.50 18.28 -16.37
CA MET A 8 -14.17 17.31 -15.50
C MET A 8 -14.92 17.99 -14.37
N ALA A 9 -14.31 18.97 -13.69
CA ALA A 9 -14.97 19.71 -12.62
C ALA A 9 -16.29 20.34 -13.10
N THR A 10 -16.27 21.03 -14.23
CA THR A 10 -17.46 21.64 -14.86
C THR A 10 -18.55 20.61 -15.20
N LEU A 11 -18.12 19.41 -15.58
CA LEU A 11 -19.00 18.32 -16.00
C LEU A 11 -19.66 17.65 -14.79
N LEU A 12 -18.92 17.47 -13.70
CA LEU A 12 -19.42 16.95 -12.42
C LEU A 12 -20.37 17.94 -11.72
N GLU A 13 -20.11 19.26 -11.77
CA GLU A 13 -20.99 20.28 -11.17
C GLU A 13 -22.41 20.29 -11.73
N LYS A 14 -22.56 19.88 -13.00
CA LYS A 14 -23.86 19.85 -13.70
C LYS A 14 -24.59 18.50 -13.53
N ALA A 15 -23.98 17.55 -12.85
CA ALA A 15 -24.53 16.21 -12.70
C ALA A 15 -25.63 16.16 -11.64
N ASN A 16 -26.69 15.39 -11.93
CA ASN A 16 -27.83 15.19 -11.03
C ASN A 16 -27.60 14.01 -10.05
N GLN A 17 -28.61 13.73 -9.22
CA GLN A 17 -28.65 12.60 -8.28
C GLN A 17 -28.30 11.26 -8.92
N HIS A 18 -27.65 10.40 -8.14
CA HIS A 18 -27.26 9.04 -8.51
C HIS A 18 -28.13 8.00 -7.77
N ASN A 19 -28.27 6.81 -8.36
CA ASN A 19 -28.87 5.66 -7.70
C ASN A 19 -27.78 4.83 -7.02
N LYS A 20 -27.82 4.71 -5.69
CA LYS A 20 -26.84 3.94 -4.91
C LYS A 20 -26.86 2.45 -5.23
N ASP A 21 -28.03 1.88 -5.51
CA ASP A 21 -28.18 0.46 -5.80
C ASP A 21 -27.52 0.11 -7.15
N LEU A 22 -27.64 1.01 -8.13
CA LEU A 22 -26.94 0.91 -9.41
C LEU A 22 -25.42 0.87 -9.19
N ILE A 23 -24.88 1.80 -8.39
CA ILE A 23 -23.44 1.87 -8.13
C ILE A 23 -22.93 0.59 -7.47
N SER A 24 -23.66 0.04 -6.49
CA SER A 24 -23.31 -1.23 -5.86
C SER A 24 -23.28 -2.38 -6.85
N ALA A 25 -24.31 -2.50 -7.70
CA ALA A 25 -24.42 -3.57 -8.68
C ALA A 25 -23.30 -3.49 -9.73
N VAL A 26 -22.95 -2.28 -10.18
CA VAL A 26 -21.84 -2.04 -11.11
C VAL A 26 -20.50 -2.41 -10.47
N CYS A 27 -20.27 -2.02 -9.21
CA CYS A 27 -19.05 -2.42 -8.48
C CYS A 27 -18.96 -3.95 -8.38
N GLU A 28 -20.02 -4.62 -7.95
CA GLU A 28 -20.05 -6.09 -7.82
C GLU A 28 -19.79 -6.80 -9.15
N SER A 29 -20.42 -6.32 -10.23
CA SER A 29 -20.22 -6.86 -11.58
C SER A 29 -18.75 -6.80 -12.00
N ILE A 30 -18.09 -5.65 -11.80
CA ILE A 30 -16.68 -5.48 -12.17
C ILE A 30 -15.76 -6.31 -11.25
N LEU A 31 -15.92 -6.18 -9.93
CA LEU A 31 -15.07 -6.85 -8.94
C LEU A 31 -15.11 -8.37 -9.08
N SER A 32 -16.26 -8.94 -9.42
CA SER A 32 -16.41 -10.39 -9.63
C SER A 32 -15.55 -10.97 -10.75
N LYS A 33 -15.04 -10.11 -11.65
CA LYS A 33 -14.20 -10.48 -12.78
C LYS A 33 -12.73 -10.12 -12.58
N ILE A 34 -12.36 -9.58 -11.43
CA ILE A 34 -10.96 -9.26 -11.14
C ILE A 34 -10.22 -10.52 -10.71
N LYS A 35 -9.04 -10.72 -11.28
CA LYS A 35 -8.12 -11.82 -10.96
C LYS A 35 -6.75 -11.26 -10.57
N VAL A 36 -6.16 -11.83 -9.54
CA VAL A 36 -4.76 -11.56 -9.16
C VAL A 36 -3.87 -12.57 -9.86
N VAL A 37 -2.93 -12.09 -10.66
CA VAL A 37 -1.97 -12.93 -11.37
C VAL A 37 -0.56 -12.45 -11.08
N GLY A 38 0.15 -13.21 -10.25
CA GLY A 38 1.45 -12.79 -9.72
C GLY A 38 1.31 -11.48 -8.93
N ASN A 39 2.00 -10.43 -9.38
CA ASN A 39 1.93 -9.09 -8.78
C ASN A 39 1.02 -8.12 -9.55
N CYS A 40 0.20 -8.61 -10.47
CA CYS A 40 -0.75 -7.80 -11.24
C CYS A 40 -2.19 -8.08 -10.80
N VAL A 41 -3.03 -7.04 -10.84
CA VAL A 41 -4.48 -7.12 -10.63
C VAL A 41 -5.17 -6.82 -11.95
N LEU A 42 -5.83 -7.82 -12.54
CA LEU A 42 -6.35 -7.76 -13.91
C LEU A 42 -7.86 -7.96 -13.95
N TYR A 43 -8.56 -7.12 -14.71
CA TYR A 43 -9.97 -7.29 -15.07
C TYR A 43 -10.10 -8.30 -16.21
N ASP A 44 -10.80 -9.41 -15.96
CA ASP A 44 -10.99 -10.51 -16.91
C ASP A 44 -12.42 -10.53 -17.46
N GLU A 45 -12.70 -9.62 -18.39
CA GLU A 45 -14.04 -9.45 -18.94
C GLU A 45 -14.59 -10.72 -19.62
N GLU A 46 -13.69 -11.43 -20.33
CA GLU A 46 -14.00 -12.55 -21.24
C GLU A 46 -13.59 -13.93 -20.68
N ASP A 47 -13.19 -14.00 -19.41
CA ASP A 47 -12.68 -15.22 -18.74
C ASP A 47 -11.50 -15.87 -19.51
N VAL A 48 -10.58 -15.04 -20.00
CA VAL A 48 -9.43 -15.42 -20.82
C VAL A 48 -8.14 -15.62 -20.01
N ILE A 49 -8.15 -15.26 -18.73
CA ILE A 49 -7.00 -15.47 -17.84
C ILE A 49 -7.06 -16.90 -17.30
N ASP A 50 -6.43 -17.80 -18.06
CA ASP A 50 -6.21 -19.21 -17.75
C ASP A 50 -4.73 -19.53 -17.48
N ASP A 51 -4.40 -20.80 -17.19
CA ASP A 51 -3.02 -21.23 -16.93
C ASP A 51 -2.04 -20.89 -18.07
N LYS A 52 -2.53 -20.91 -19.32
CA LYS A 52 -1.72 -20.58 -20.50
C LYS A 52 -1.44 -19.08 -20.55
N TYR A 53 -2.42 -18.25 -20.21
CA TYR A 53 -2.25 -16.81 -20.05
C TYR A 53 -1.17 -16.54 -18.99
N ILE A 54 -1.31 -17.14 -17.81
CA ILE A 54 -0.38 -16.98 -16.67
C ILE A 54 1.04 -17.39 -17.07
N ALA A 55 1.22 -18.52 -17.75
CA ALA A 55 2.53 -18.97 -18.22
C ALA A 55 3.20 -18.00 -19.20
N SER A 56 2.42 -17.19 -19.93
CA SER A 56 2.92 -16.18 -20.87
C SER A 56 3.05 -14.77 -20.30
N LEU A 57 2.74 -14.58 -19.00
CA LEU A 57 2.69 -13.27 -18.36
C LEU A 57 4.02 -12.48 -18.48
N PRO A 58 5.21 -13.07 -18.28
CA PRO A 58 6.47 -12.32 -18.40
C PRO A 58 6.67 -11.67 -19.77
N GLN A 59 6.33 -12.38 -20.86
CA GLN A 59 6.47 -11.81 -22.21
C GLN A 59 5.44 -10.72 -22.48
N LYS A 60 4.24 -10.83 -21.89
CA LYS A 60 3.19 -9.80 -21.99
C LYS A 60 3.59 -8.53 -21.25
N ILE A 61 4.15 -8.64 -20.05
CA ILE A 61 4.69 -7.51 -19.28
C ILE A 61 5.78 -6.81 -20.08
N GLU A 62 6.77 -7.56 -20.58
CA GLU A 62 7.85 -6.99 -21.40
C GLU A 62 7.32 -6.25 -22.64
N LYS A 63 6.32 -6.82 -23.32
CA LYS A 63 5.69 -6.18 -24.49
C LYS A 63 4.97 -4.87 -24.15
N GLN A 64 4.38 -4.78 -22.96
CA GLN A 64 3.68 -3.58 -22.49
C GLN A 64 4.61 -2.60 -21.74
N GLY A 65 5.91 -2.91 -21.67
CA GLY A 65 6.92 -2.14 -20.95
C GLY A 65 7.09 -2.63 -19.52
N ASP A 66 6.02 -2.61 -18.74
CA ASP A 66 6.01 -2.98 -17.33
C ASP A 66 4.63 -3.51 -16.87
N LYS A 67 4.47 -3.72 -15.55
CA LYS A 67 3.23 -4.26 -14.99
C LYS A 67 2.10 -3.23 -15.06
N THR A 68 2.41 -1.96 -14.80
CA THR A 68 1.46 -0.84 -14.91
C THR A 68 0.92 -0.73 -16.33
N GLY A 69 1.76 -0.85 -17.37
CA GLY A 69 1.37 -0.88 -18.77
C GLY A 69 0.46 -2.06 -19.11
N LEU A 70 0.75 -3.25 -18.57
CA LEU A 70 -0.11 -4.41 -18.73
C LEU A 70 -1.49 -4.21 -18.07
N GLU A 71 -1.52 -3.74 -16.83
CA GLU A 71 -2.76 -3.45 -16.09
C GLU A 71 -3.57 -2.37 -16.79
N MET A 72 -2.93 -1.31 -17.30
CA MET A 72 -3.62 -0.26 -18.06
C MET A 72 -4.27 -0.73 -19.35
N TRP A 73 -3.73 -1.77 -19.97
CA TRP A 73 -4.32 -2.36 -21.15
C TRP A 73 -5.48 -3.31 -20.83
N HIS A 74 -5.42 -4.03 -19.70
CA HIS A 74 -6.45 -4.98 -19.28
C HIS A 74 -7.62 -4.35 -18.54
N ASN A 75 -7.33 -3.33 -17.74
CA ASN A 75 -8.25 -2.78 -16.77
C ASN A 75 -8.99 -1.57 -17.31
N GLU A 76 -9.37 -1.59 -18.59
CA GLU A 76 -10.17 -0.54 -19.21
C GLU A 76 -11.62 -0.99 -19.34
N ILE A 77 -12.53 -0.22 -18.74
CA ILE A 77 -13.95 -0.54 -18.62
C ILE A 77 -14.76 0.67 -19.08
N ARG A 78 -15.60 0.47 -20.09
CA ARG A 78 -16.54 1.50 -20.54
C ARG A 78 -17.77 1.52 -19.64
N LEU A 79 -17.73 2.32 -18.58
CA LEU A 79 -18.84 2.46 -17.62
C LEU A 79 -20.13 2.94 -18.29
N SER A 80 -20.03 3.85 -19.26
CA SER A 80 -21.19 4.33 -20.02
C SER A 80 -21.91 3.26 -20.88
N ALA A 81 -21.32 2.07 -21.04
CA ALA A 81 -22.00 0.94 -21.68
C ALA A 81 -22.95 0.21 -20.70
N LEU A 82 -22.83 0.47 -19.40
CA LEU A 82 -23.71 -0.06 -18.37
C LEU A 82 -24.97 0.81 -18.29
N GLU A 83 -26.13 0.16 -18.23
CA GLU A 83 -27.43 0.83 -18.19
C GLU A 83 -27.48 1.84 -17.04
N ASP A 84 -27.99 3.04 -17.34
CA ASP A 84 -28.15 4.17 -16.42
C ASP A 84 -26.86 4.74 -15.79
N PHE A 85 -25.67 4.22 -16.14
CA PHE A 85 -24.42 4.78 -15.65
C PHE A 85 -24.15 6.14 -16.31
N SER A 86 -24.19 7.19 -15.51
CA SER A 86 -24.02 8.58 -15.95
C SER A 86 -22.92 9.27 -15.17
N VAL A 87 -22.61 10.50 -15.58
CA VAL A 87 -21.62 11.36 -14.91
C VAL A 87 -21.85 11.48 -13.41
N GLY A 88 -23.11 11.59 -12.98
CA GLY A 88 -23.46 11.71 -11.55
C GLY A 88 -23.04 10.49 -10.72
N CYS A 89 -22.77 9.36 -11.37
CA CYS A 89 -22.30 8.13 -10.74
C CYS A 89 -20.78 8.09 -10.56
N ILE A 90 -20.00 8.97 -11.22
CA ILE A 90 -18.52 8.90 -11.25
C ILE A 90 -17.90 8.91 -9.85
N LEU A 91 -18.14 9.96 -9.06
CA LEU A 91 -17.48 10.09 -7.74
C LEU A 91 -17.95 9.00 -6.76
N PRO A 92 -19.27 8.74 -6.60
CA PRO A 92 -19.74 7.66 -5.74
C PRO A 92 -19.23 6.28 -6.16
N PHE A 93 -19.11 6.03 -7.47
CA PHE A 93 -18.55 4.79 -8.00
C PHE A 93 -17.08 4.64 -7.60
N ILE A 94 -16.24 5.65 -7.82
CA ILE A 94 -14.82 5.59 -7.45
C ILE A 94 -14.67 5.33 -5.95
N ASP A 95 -15.42 6.04 -5.11
CA ASP A 95 -15.33 5.90 -3.66
C ASP A 95 -15.67 4.48 -3.22
N MET A 96 -16.80 3.92 -3.71
CA MET A 96 -17.23 2.57 -3.36
C MET A 96 -16.33 1.49 -3.97
N PHE A 97 -15.92 1.67 -5.23
CA PHE A 97 -15.07 0.70 -5.93
C PHE A 97 -13.69 0.61 -5.28
N LYS A 98 -13.10 1.76 -4.91
CA LYS A 98 -11.85 1.82 -4.17
C LYS A 98 -11.93 1.03 -2.87
N GLU A 99 -12.92 1.35 -2.03
CA GLU A 99 -13.11 0.70 -0.73
C GLU A 99 -13.23 -0.83 -0.88
N ARG A 100 -14.08 -1.30 -1.80
CA ARG A 100 -14.32 -2.73 -2.00
C ARG A 100 -13.15 -3.45 -2.67
N LEU A 101 -12.47 -2.83 -3.64
CA LEU A 101 -11.30 -3.43 -4.26
C LEU A 101 -10.17 -3.59 -3.25
N ASN A 102 -9.90 -2.55 -2.45
CA ASN A 102 -8.84 -2.58 -1.45
C ASN A 102 -9.16 -3.61 -0.35
N ALA A 103 -10.42 -3.78 0.03
CA ALA A 103 -10.84 -4.81 0.99
C ALA A 103 -10.60 -6.27 0.49
N ILE A 104 -10.69 -6.51 -0.82
CA ILE A 104 -10.51 -7.86 -1.40
C ILE A 104 -9.05 -8.09 -1.79
N HIS A 105 -8.39 -7.06 -2.30
CA HIS A 105 -7.03 -7.08 -2.79
C HIS A 105 -6.26 -5.86 -2.28
N PRO A 106 -5.75 -5.90 -1.04
CA PRO A 106 -5.06 -4.77 -0.45
C PRO A 106 -3.87 -4.35 -1.30
N ARG A 107 -3.91 -3.13 -1.88
CA ARG A 107 -2.84 -2.50 -2.67
C ARG A 107 -3.11 -1.01 -2.76
N THR A 108 -2.08 -0.22 -3.05
CA THR A 108 -2.28 1.16 -3.53
C THR A 108 -2.74 1.13 -4.97
N TYR A 109 -3.92 1.67 -5.26
CA TYR A 109 -4.46 1.77 -6.61
C TYR A 109 -4.47 3.20 -7.12
N CYS A 110 -4.27 3.34 -8.43
CA CYS A 110 -4.59 4.55 -9.17
C CYS A 110 -5.84 4.27 -10.00
N PHE A 111 -6.89 5.05 -9.78
CA PHE A 111 -8.13 5.03 -10.53
C PHE A 111 -8.16 6.22 -11.48
N ILE A 112 -8.56 5.99 -12.72
CA ILE A 112 -8.57 6.99 -13.78
C ILE A 112 -9.95 6.95 -14.44
N ILE A 113 -10.58 8.10 -14.56
CA ILE A 113 -11.80 8.25 -15.37
C ILE A 113 -11.60 9.38 -16.37
N TYR A 114 -11.89 9.08 -17.62
CA TYR A 114 -11.97 10.11 -18.65
C TYR A 114 -13.32 10.04 -19.36
N VAL A 115 -13.80 11.19 -19.83
CA VAL A 115 -15.04 11.29 -20.61
C VAL A 115 -14.69 11.69 -22.03
N SER A 116 -15.03 10.86 -23.01
CA SER A 116 -14.77 11.16 -24.42
C SER A 116 -15.64 12.32 -24.92
N PRO A 117 -15.30 12.95 -26.07
CA PRO A 117 -16.16 13.93 -26.71
C PRO A 117 -17.58 13.43 -26.99
N GLU A 118 -17.74 12.13 -27.27
CA GLU A 118 -19.00 11.42 -27.48
C GLU A 118 -19.74 11.07 -26.17
N GLN A 119 -19.29 11.60 -25.03
CA GLN A 119 -19.83 11.33 -23.69
C GLN A 119 -19.64 9.88 -23.21
N ALA A 120 -18.74 9.12 -23.83
CA ALA A 120 -18.36 7.81 -23.30
C ALA A 120 -17.57 8.01 -22.00
N ILE A 121 -17.98 7.33 -20.93
CA ILE A 121 -17.28 7.30 -19.64
C ILE A 121 -16.45 6.03 -19.61
N ASP A 122 -15.13 6.18 -19.61
CA ASP A 122 -14.17 5.08 -19.56
C ASP A 122 -13.41 5.15 -18.22
N PHE A 123 -13.33 4.00 -17.56
CA PHE A 123 -12.68 3.80 -16.27
C PHE A 123 -11.49 2.88 -16.43
N ARG A 124 -10.38 3.28 -15.82
CA ARG A 124 -9.15 2.51 -15.78
C ARG A 124 -8.61 2.42 -14.37
N PHE A 125 -7.97 1.31 -14.02
CA PHE A 125 -7.27 1.18 -12.74
C PHE A 125 -5.99 0.35 -12.85
N HIS A 126 -4.99 0.68 -12.05
CA HIS A 126 -3.78 -0.13 -11.91
C HIS A 126 -3.27 -0.09 -10.48
N VAL A 127 -2.42 -1.06 -10.14
CA VAL A 127 -1.65 -0.99 -8.90
C VAL A 127 -0.57 0.08 -9.09
N PHE A 128 -0.50 1.03 -8.17
CA PHE A 128 0.53 2.07 -8.20
C PHE A 128 1.87 1.49 -7.74
N ARG A 129 2.89 1.63 -8.58
CA ARG A 129 4.27 1.20 -8.30
C ARG A 129 5.19 2.40 -8.48
N LYS A 130 5.93 2.78 -7.44
CA LYS A 130 6.71 4.03 -7.41
C LYS A 130 7.80 4.08 -8.50
N ASP A 131 8.37 2.93 -8.83
CA ASP A 131 9.40 2.73 -9.85
C ASP A 131 8.85 2.75 -11.28
N GLU A 132 7.58 2.40 -11.48
CA GLU A 132 6.89 2.45 -12.78
C GLU A 132 6.16 3.80 -12.99
N GLY A 133 5.80 4.49 -11.90
CA GLY A 133 5.20 5.82 -11.91
C GLY A 133 3.69 5.81 -12.19
N MET A 134 3.17 6.97 -12.60
CA MET A 134 1.80 7.08 -13.10
C MET A 134 1.80 7.06 -14.62
N TRP A 135 0.87 6.32 -15.22
CA TRP A 135 0.70 6.30 -16.67
C TRP A 135 0.13 7.62 -17.23
N ILE A 136 -0.35 8.52 -16.36
CA ILE A 136 -0.91 9.82 -16.70
C ILE A 136 0.16 10.93 -16.71
N ASN A 137 -0.02 11.90 -17.60
CA ASN A 137 0.78 13.13 -17.64
C ASN A 137 0.65 13.90 -16.32
N SER A 138 1.78 14.39 -15.80
CA SER A 138 1.82 15.22 -14.58
C SER A 138 0.97 16.49 -14.70
N ASP A 139 0.81 17.03 -15.91
CA ASP A 139 -0.09 18.14 -16.18
C ASP A 139 -1.46 17.63 -16.69
N ILE A 140 -2.39 17.43 -15.75
CA ILE A 140 -3.74 16.94 -16.04
C ILE A 140 -4.58 17.96 -16.85
N GLU A 141 -4.24 19.25 -16.80
CA GLU A 141 -4.97 20.30 -17.52
C GLU A 141 -4.63 20.32 -19.02
N ALA A 142 -3.48 19.77 -19.39
CA ALA A 142 -3.08 19.59 -20.78
C ALA A 142 -3.94 18.56 -21.53
N ASP A 143 -4.68 17.70 -20.82
CA ASP A 143 -5.57 16.72 -21.46
C ASP A 143 -6.78 17.43 -22.11
N ALA A 144 -7.07 17.05 -23.35
CA ALA A 144 -8.18 17.61 -24.11
C ALA A 144 -9.55 17.16 -23.58
N ASN A 145 -9.61 16.02 -22.91
CA ASN A 145 -10.82 15.41 -22.40
C ASN A 145 -11.03 15.74 -20.91
N PRO A 146 -12.28 15.75 -20.41
CA PRO A 146 -12.56 15.65 -18.99
C PRO A 146 -11.81 14.46 -18.39
N LEU A 147 -10.92 14.72 -17.43
CA LEU A 147 -10.07 13.72 -16.81
C LEU A 147 -10.08 13.87 -15.29
N LEU A 148 -10.22 12.74 -14.61
CA LEU A 148 -10.07 12.57 -13.17
C LEU A 148 -9.09 11.42 -12.94
N TYR A 149 -8.19 11.59 -11.99
CA TYR A 149 -7.55 10.45 -11.35
C TYR A 149 -7.68 10.53 -9.83
N ASP A 150 -7.78 9.37 -9.21
CA ASP A 150 -7.76 9.17 -7.78
C ASP A 150 -6.66 8.16 -7.46
N LEU A 151 -5.52 8.68 -7.01
CA LEU A 151 -4.45 7.86 -6.48
C LEU A 151 -4.68 7.77 -4.98
N GLU A 152 -4.85 6.57 -4.46
CA GLU A 152 -4.86 6.38 -3.01
C GLU A 152 -3.55 6.92 -2.44
N GLU A 153 -3.64 7.92 -1.56
CA GLU A 153 -2.46 8.45 -0.90
C GLU A 153 -2.01 7.39 0.09
N ARG A 154 -1.02 6.59 -0.32
CA ARG A 154 -0.23 5.87 0.65
C ARG A 154 0.48 6.93 1.48
N LEU A 155 0.28 6.91 2.78
CA LEU A 155 1.03 7.78 3.66
C LEU A 155 2.50 7.46 3.43
N ASN A 156 3.23 8.43 2.90
CA ASN A 156 4.67 8.35 2.93
C ASN A 156 5.13 8.59 4.37
N ILE A 157 6.40 8.31 4.62
CA ILE A 157 6.93 8.45 5.97
C ILE A 157 6.80 9.86 6.56
N ASP A 158 6.90 10.93 5.76
CA ASP A 158 6.72 12.29 6.27
C ASP A 158 5.26 12.55 6.66
N SER A 159 4.28 12.00 5.92
CA SER A 159 2.87 12.05 6.30
C SER A 159 2.57 11.23 7.55
N ILE A 160 3.23 10.08 7.72
CA ILE A 160 3.15 9.29 8.96
C ILE A 160 3.72 10.10 10.13
N ILE A 161 4.90 10.71 9.97
CA ILE A 161 5.51 11.56 11.00
C ILE A 161 4.58 12.71 11.38
N GLN A 162 3.92 13.35 10.42
CA GLN A 162 2.93 14.39 10.71
C GLN A 162 1.77 13.84 11.55
N ARG A 163 1.24 12.66 11.20
CA ARG A 163 0.19 12.02 12.01
C ARG A 163 0.68 11.69 13.42
N ILE A 164 1.91 11.20 13.56
CA ILE A 164 2.54 10.92 14.87
C ILE A 164 2.58 12.20 15.73
N GLN A 165 2.92 13.34 15.12
CA GLN A 165 2.97 14.63 15.83
C GLN A 165 1.59 15.13 16.27
N ASP A 166 0.53 14.66 15.62
CA ASP A 166 -0.85 15.00 15.97
C ASP A 166 -1.42 14.08 17.07
N PHE A 167 -0.72 13.03 17.51
CA PHE A 167 -1.17 12.22 18.66
C PHE A 167 -1.09 13.00 19.97
N LYS A 168 -2.04 12.74 20.88
CA LYS A 168 -1.94 13.20 22.27
C LYS A 168 -0.82 12.43 22.99
N GLU A 169 -0.10 13.12 23.86
CA GLU A 169 1.11 12.63 24.54
C GLU A 169 0.90 11.33 25.32
N GLU A 170 -0.33 11.04 25.80
CA GLU A 170 -0.61 9.80 26.53
C GLU A 170 -0.64 8.53 25.65
N TYR A 171 -0.74 8.67 24.33
CA TYR A 171 -0.84 7.55 23.38
C TYR A 171 0.45 7.32 22.59
N VAL A 172 1.39 8.26 22.61
CA VAL A 172 2.64 8.18 21.84
C VAL A 172 3.84 8.52 22.72
N GLU A 173 4.88 7.70 22.63
CA GLU A 173 6.19 8.01 23.20
C GLU A 173 7.23 8.06 22.07
N CYS A 174 7.72 9.26 21.78
CA CYS A 174 8.85 9.49 20.87
C CYS A 174 10.14 9.68 21.66
N PHE A 175 11.25 9.26 21.07
CA PHE A 175 12.59 9.34 21.64
C PHE A 175 13.47 10.29 20.83
N ASP A 176 14.67 10.59 21.36
CA ASP A 176 15.64 11.41 20.66
C ASP A 176 15.96 10.83 19.27
N PRO A 177 16.13 11.67 18.23
CA PRO A 177 16.59 11.24 16.92
C PRO A 177 17.84 10.38 16.95
N ILE A 178 17.94 9.45 16.01
CA ILE A 178 19.13 8.60 15.86
C ILE A 178 20.38 9.44 15.58
N SER A 179 21.50 9.07 16.21
CA SER A 179 22.81 9.66 15.92
C SER A 179 23.52 8.97 14.74
N ASP A 180 24.43 9.69 14.09
CA ASP A 180 25.27 9.13 13.04
C ASP A 180 26.09 7.92 13.52
N ASP A 181 26.60 7.97 14.76
CA ASP A 181 27.34 6.86 15.39
C ASP A 181 26.46 5.61 15.53
N ALA A 182 25.19 5.77 15.93
CA ALA A 182 24.25 4.65 16.03
C ALA A 182 23.91 4.08 14.65
N LEU A 183 23.71 4.95 13.65
CA LEU A 183 23.46 4.53 12.28
C LEU A 183 24.65 3.76 11.69
N GLN A 184 25.89 4.22 11.93
CA GLN A 184 27.10 3.50 11.55
C GLN A 184 27.16 2.14 12.25
N LEU A 185 26.85 2.07 13.55
CA LEU A 185 26.84 0.81 14.29
C LEU A 185 25.85 -0.19 13.69
N ALA A 186 24.69 0.24 13.21
CA ALA A 186 23.75 -0.64 12.53
C ALA A 186 24.34 -1.18 11.21
N GLN A 187 24.99 -0.35 10.40
CA GLN A 187 25.63 -0.78 9.15
C GLN A 187 26.75 -1.80 9.39
N GLU A 188 27.44 -1.72 10.51
CA GLU A 188 28.50 -2.66 10.90
C GLU A 188 27.95 -4.01 11.41
N ASN A 189 26.72 -4.04 11.93
CA ASN A 189 26.15 -5.21 12.61
C ASN A 189 25.01 -5.89 11.83
N ILE A 190 24.38 -5.20 10.88
CA ILE A 190 23.30 -5.71 10.04
C ILE A 190 23.83 -5.71 8.59
N PRO A 191 24.01 -6.89 7.96
CA PRO A 191 24.64 -7.01 6.64
C PRO A 191 23.77 -6.53 5.47
N PHE A 192 22.63 -5.87 5.76
CA PHE A 192 21.65 -5.40 4.80
C PHE A 192 21.37 -3.92 5.01
N GLN A 193 21.06 -3.21 3.92
CA GLN A 193 20.66 -1.83 4.00
C GLN A 193 19.22 -1.74 4.54
N LEU A 194 19.03 -1.01 5.63
CA LEU A 194 17.71 -0.75 6.19
C LEU A 194 16.86 0.13 5.24
N PRO A 195 15.54 -0.03 5.23
CA PRO A 195 14.65 0.77 4.38
C PRO A 195 14.80 2.27 4.63
N ALA A 196 14.78 3.07 3.56
CA ALA A 196 14.91 4.52 3.67
C ALA A 196 13.80 5.15 4.53
N ASP A 197 12.57 4.65 4.42
CA ASP A 197 11.44 5.12 5.23
C ASP A 197 11.64 4.80 6.73
N TYR A 198 12.19 3.63 7.05
CA TYR A 198 12.54 3.29 8.43
C TYR A 198 13.65 4.19 8.99
N ILE A 199 14.70 4.44 8.21
CA ILE A 199 15.75 5.40 8.62
C ILE A 199 15.19 6.81 8.81
N ARG A 200 14.27 7.23 7.95
CA ARG A 200 13.61 8.54 8.06
C ARG A 200 12.75 8.64 9.32
N LEU A 201 12.07 7.56 9.73
CA LEU A 201 11.43 7.49 11.05
C LEU A 201 12.46 7.63 12.18
N LEU A 202 13.57 6.90 12.13
CA LEU A 202 14.59 6.94 13.19
C LEU A 202 15.26 8.31 13.34
N GLN A 203 15.35 9.08 12.25
CA GLN A 203 15.79 10.49 12.27
C GLN A 203 14.77 11.42 12.94
N PHE A 204 13.51 11.02 13.02
CA PHE A 204 12.49 11.72 13.79
C PHE A 204 12.44 11.21 15.24
N SER A 205 12.46 9.90 15.44
CA SER A 205 12.40 9.24 16.75
C SER A 205 13.13 7.88 16.71
N ASN A 206 14.18 7.70 17.51
CA ASN A 206 14.99 6.47 17.49
C ASN A 206 14.33 5.30 18.24
N GLY A 207 13.29 4.75 17.61
CA GLY A 207 12.29 3.89 18.24
C GLY A 207 11.03 4.70 18.50
N ILE A 208 9.89 4.04 18.68
CA ILE A 208 8.63 4.71 19.02
C ILE A 208 7.68 3.72 19.68
N LEU A 209 6.88 4.21 20.63
CA LEU A 209 5.72 3.50 21.16
C LEU A 209 4.44 4.21 20.74
N ILE A 210 3.46 3.47 20.22
CA ILE A 210 2.10 3.97 20.01
C ILE A 210 1.15 2.96 20.65
N CYS A 211 0.40 3.41 21.65
CA CYS A 211 -0.64 2.60 22.32
C CYS A 211 -0.12 1.25 22.89
N GLY A 212 1.17 1.21 23.23
CA GLY A 212 1.85 0.04 23.78
C GLY A 212 2.56 -0.84 22.73
N ASP A 213 2.31 -0.63 21.44
CA ASP A 213 3.03 -1.28 20.35
C ASP A 213 4.33 -0.56 20.04
N GLU A 214 5.34 -1.32 19.61
CA GLU A 214 6.73 -0.92 19.61
C GLU A 214 7.36 -1.00 18.22
N VAL A 215 8.08 0.06 17.82
CA VAL A 215 9.08 0.01 16.75
C VAL A 215 10.46 0.18 17.36
N LEU A 216 11.38 -0.71 16.99
CA LEU A 216 12.73 -0.75 17.53
C LEU A 216 13.55 0.48 17.11
N GLY A 217 14.34 0.99 18.04
CA GLY A 217 15.40 1.96 17.77
C GLY A 217 16.71 1.26 17.43
N ILE A 218 17.75 2.04 17.13
CA ILE A 218 19.12 1.53 16.94
C ILE A 218 19.97 1.95 18.13
N ASN A 219 20.59 0.97 18.80
CA ASN A 219 21.41 1.20 19.98
C ASN A 219 20.69 2.01 21.07
N HIS A 220 19.37 1.86 21.14
CA HIS A 220 18.50 2.54 22.09
C HIS A 220 17.95 1.53 23.10
N LYS A 221 17.61 1.95 24.32
CA LYS A 221 17.10 1.03 25.35
C LYS A 221 15.74 1.50 25.85
N PRO A 222 14.75 0.59 25.98
CA PRO A 222 14.84 -0.87 25.75
C PRO A 222 14.86 -1.30 24.27
N PHE A 223 14.60 -0.37 23.35
CA PHE A 223 14.36 -0.56 21.91
C PHE A 223 15.64 -0.73 21.07
N ASP A 224 16.15 -1.96 20.89
CA ASP A 224 17.41 -2.18 20.17
C ASP A 224 17.31 -3.20 19.05
N LEU A 225 17.26 -2.69 17.81
CA LEU A 225 17.30 -3.42 16.56
C LEU A 225 18.51 -4.36 16.46
N ILE A 226 19.71 -3.88 16.82
CA ILE A 226 20.94 -4.66 16.69
C ILE A 226 20.91 -5.83 17.67
N LYS A 227 20.42 -5.59 18.88
CA LYS A 227 20.26 -6.65 19.88
C LYS A 227 19.21 -7.66 19.43
N ALA A 228 18.06 -7.22 18.93
CA ALA A 228 17.00 -8.10 18.42
C ALA A 228 17.52 -8.96 17.26
N TYR A 229 18.18 -8.35 16.27
CA TYR A 229 18.82 -9.04 15.16
C TYR A 229 19.79 -10.12 15.67
N LYS A 230 20.77 -9.77 16.50
CA LYS A 230 21.73 -10.77 17.03
C LYS A 230 21.06 -11.89 17.81
N THR A 231 20.08 -11.57 18.65
CA THR A 231 19.39 -12.56 19.48
C THR A 231 18.64 -13.57 18.61
N GLU A 232 17.82 -13.10 17.68
CA GLU A 232 16.97 -13.94 16.84
C GLU A 232 17.76 -14.79 15.83
N HIS A 233 18.96 -14.35 15.45
CA HIS A 233 19.80 -15.05 14.48
C HIS A 233 20.77 -16.05 15.14
N GLU A 234 21.25 -15.75 16.34
CA GLU A 234 22.36 -16.50 16.95
C GLU A 234 21.96 -17.27 18.21
N ALA A 235 21.05 -16.71 19.01
CA ALA A 235 20.79 -17.15 20.38
C ALA A 235 19.48 -17.94 20.55
N THR A 236 18.56 -17.90 19.58
CA THR A 236 17.33 -18.69 19.60
C THR A 236 17.54 -20.11 19.09
N GLN A 237 16.65 -21.03 19.50
CA GLN A 237 16.66 -22.41 19.00
C GLN A 237 16.22 -22.48 17.53
N MET A 238 15.19 -21.71 17.17
CA MET A 238 14.74 -21.53 15.80
C MET A 238 15.33 -20.25 15.25
N ARG A 239 16.47 -20.36 14.58
CA ARG A 239 17.22 -19.20 14.10
C ARG A 239 16.51 -18.51 12.94
N MET A 240 16.35 -17.20 13.06
CA MET A 240 15.89 -16.34 11.99
C MET A 240 16.94 -16.34 10.84
N PRO A 241 16.51 -16.47 9.57
CA PRO A 241 17.42 -16.34 8.42
C PRO A 241 18.02 -14.93 8.35
N SER A 242 19.31 -14.83 8.03
CA SER A 242 20.06 -13.55 8.07
C SER A 242 19.44 -12.37 7.32
N HIS A 243 18.68 -12.63 6.26
CA HIS A 243 18.01 -11.61 5.45
C HIS A 243 16.70 -11.08 6.05
N ILE A 244 16.21 -11.70 7.11
CA ILE A 244 15.02 -11.26 7.83
C ILE A 244 15.48 -10.36 8.97
N VAL A 245 15.09 -9.08 8.96
CA VAL A 245 15.54 -8.09 9.94
C VAL A 245 14.36 -7.68 10.82
N PRO A 246 14.31 -8.06 12.11
CA PRO A 246 13.19 -7.76 12.98
C PRO A 246 13.19 -6.27 13.33
N PHE A 247 12.06 -5.57 13.22
CA PHE A 247 11.99 -4.14 13.52
C PHE A 247 10.87 -3.76 14.49
N ALA A 248 9.92 -4.66 14.77
CA ALA A 248 8.86 -4.43 15.73
C ALA A 248 8.47 -5.77 16.40
N PRO A 249 8.55 -5.89 17.74
CA PRO A 249 8.04 -7.06 18.44
C PRO A 249 6.49 -7.02 18.54
N ASP A 250 5.85 -8.19 18.59
CA ASP A 250 4.40 -8.31 18.82
C ASP A 250 4.00 -8.36 20.32
N GLY A 251 4.98 -8.15 21.22
CA GLY A 251 4.80 -8.27 22.66
C GLY A 251 4.70 -9.72 23.20
N ARG A 252 4.75 -10.73 22.33
CA ARG A 252 4.65 -12.17 22.68
C ARG A 252 5.85 -12.99 22.22
N GLY A 253 6.89 -12.30 21.74
CA GLY A 253 8.16 -12.89 21.31
C GLY A 253 8.23 -13.18 19.82
N ASN A 254 7.22 -12.79 19.04
CA ASN A 254 7.26 -12.79 17.58
C ASN A 254 7.64 -11.39 17.08
N TYR A 255 7.95 -11.31 15.78
CA TYR A 255 8.45 -10.07 15.18
C TYR A 255 7.81 -9.79 13.83
N TYR A 256 7.53 -8.52 13.58
CA TYR A 256 7.47 -8.00 12.24
C TYR A 256 8.89 -7.73 11.75
N CYS A 257 9.17 -8.17 10.53
CA CYS A 257 10.51 -8.16 9.97
C CYS A 257 10.53 -7.63 8.54
N PHE A 258 11.62 -6.97 8.16
CA PHE A 258 11.93 -6.71 6.76
C PHE A 258 12.52 -7.96 6.12
N ASP A 259 11.96 -8.40 4.99
CA ASP A 259 12.63 -9.36 4.11
C ASP A 259 13.56 -8.61 3.13
N ALA A 260 14.84 -8.54 3.48
CA ALA A 260 15.85 -7.83 2.70
C ALA A 260 16.17 -8.50 1.35
N GLN A 261 15.75 -9.75 1.12
CA GLN A 261 15.87 -10.40 -0.19
C GLN A 261 14.69 -10.09 -1.10
N GLN A 262 13.52 -9.83 -0.53
CA GLN A 262 12.27 -9.57 -1.27
C GLN A 262 11.87 -8.09 -1.24
N GLY A 263 12.84 -7.19 -1.42
CA GLY A 263 12.56 -5.76 -1.57
C GLY A 263 12.03 -5.08 -0.30
N ASN A 264 12.31 -5.64 0.88
CA ASN A 264 11.87 -5.15 2.19
C ASN A 264 10.35 -5.21 2.41
N GLN A 265 9.66 -6.19 1.82
CA GLN A 265 8.32 -6.56 2.26
C GLN A 265 8.30 -6.92 3.74
N ILE A 266 7.15 -6.74 4.38
CA ILE A 266 7.00 -7.02 5.81
C ILE A 266 6.49 -8.43 5.98
N VAL A 267 7.24 -9.23 6.73
CA VAL A 267 6.86 -10.60 7.09
C VAL A 267 6.64 -10.73 8.59
N PHE A 268 5.76 -11.65 8.98
CA PHE A 268 5.55 -12.00 10.38
C PHE A 268 6.32 -13.26 10.76
N TRP A 269 7.32 -13.10 11.63
CA TRP A 269 8.20 -14.17 12.09
C TRP A 269 7.75 -14.72 13.46
N VAL A 270 7.40 -16.00 13.47
CA VAL A 270 7.01 -16.73 14.69
C VAL A 270 8.22 -17.47 15.25
N THR A 271 8.74 -16.99 16.37
CA THR A 271 10.05 -17.39 16.93
C THR A 271 10.10 -18.84 17.43
N ASN A 272 8.95 -19.46 17.69
CA ASN A 272 8.86 -20.87 18.10
C ASN A 272 8.37 -21.80 16.98
N TYR A 273 8.33 -21.32 15.74
CA TYR A 273 7.91 -22.07 14.57
C TYR A 273 9.10 -22.50 13.71
N GLN A 274 9.02 -23.68 13.10
CA GLN A 274 10.06 -24.19 12.22
C GLN A 274 9.61 -24.08 10.75
N TYR A 275 10.07 -23.02 10.10
CA TYR A 275 9.83 -22.78 8.67
C TYR A 275 10.62 -23.76 7.78
N SER A 276 10.11 -23.95 6.56
CA SER A 276 10.75 -24.76 5.52
C SER A 276 10.85 -23.98 4.20
N GLU A 277 11.45 -24.57 3.16
CA GLU A 277 11.51 -23.90 1.85
C GLU A 277 10.13 -23.66 1.24
N ASP A 278 9.19 -24.57 1.48
CA ASP A 278 7.81 -24.52 0.99
C ASP A 278 6.84 -23.79 1.95
N ASP A 279 7.30 -23.52 3.17
CA ASP A 279 6.51 -22.92 4.25
C ASP A 279 7.29 -21.76 4.86
N LYS A 280 7.10 -20.60 4.24
CA LYS A 280 7.81 -19.35 4.54
C LYS A 280 6.98 -18.47 5.48
N PRO A 281 7.62 -17.51 6.17
CA PRO A 281 6.91 -16.47 6.90
C PRO A 281 5.84 -15.80 6.03
N GLU A 282 4.69 -15.51 6.64
CA GLU A 282 3.60 -14.80 5.96
C GLU A 282 4.03 -13.38 5.64
N VAL A 283 3.80 -12.94 4.40
CA VAL A 283 3.95 -11.54 4.01
C VAL A 283 2.69 -10.80 4.45
N VAL A 284 2.82 -9.89 5.41
CA VAL A 284 1.69 -9.17 6.01
C VAL A 284 1.49 -7.77 5.40
N ASN A 285 2.57 -7.11 4.95
CA ASN A 285 2.46 -5.80 4.30
C ASN A 285 3.50 -5.63 3.18
N PHE A 286 3.23 -4.72 2.24
CA PHE A 286 4.14 -4.52 1.11
C PHE A 286 5.39 -3.70 1.47
N ASP A 287 5.28 -2.78 2.42
CA ASP A 287 6.42 -2.04 2.95
C ASP A 287 6.14 -1.46 4.35
N PHE A 288 7.15 -0.75 4.86
CA PHE A 288 7.14 -0.19 6.20
C PHE A 288 6.01 0.82 6.45
N CYS A 289 5.72 1.70 5.49
CA CYS A 289 4.72 2.75 5.70
C CYS A 289 3.31 2.18 5.81
N ASP A 290 3.03 1.14 5.02
CA ASP A 290 1.77 0.40 5.04
C ASP A 290 1.57 -0.35 6.35
N TRP A 291 2.59 -1.09 6.78
CA TRP A 291 2.59 -1.73 8.10
C TRP A 291 2.42 -0.71 9.21
N PHE A 292 3.15 0.41 9.20
CA PHE A 292 3.08 1.39 10.27
C PHE A 292 1.68 2.02 10.34
N ASN A 293 1.09 2.34 9.19
CA ASN A 293 -0.26 2.86 9.15
C ASN A 293 -1.28 1.87 9.71
N GLU A 294 -1.26 0.62 9.24
CA GLU A 294 -2.20 -0.40 9.68
C GLU A 294 -2.01 -0.75 11.16
N VAL A 295 -0.79 -1.15 11.54
CA VAL A 295 -0.50 -1.77 12.83
C VAL A 295 -0.34 -0.74 13.94
N MET A 296 0.35 0.37 13.69
CA MET A 296 0.63 1.34 14.76
C MET A 296 -0.47 2.39 14.88
N ILE A 297 -1.08 2.79 13.76
CA ILE A 297 -2.06 3.89 13.76
C ILE A 297 -3.50 3.37 13.75
N ASP A 298 -3.87 2.58 12.73
CA ASP A 298 -5.26 2.17 12.53
C ASP A 298 -5.74 1.24 13.66
N TRP A 299 -4.92 0.28 14.10
CA TRP A 299 -5.25 -0.54 15.27
C TRP A 299 -5.39 0.28 16.55
N CYS A 300 -4.58 1.33 16.76
CA CYS A 300 -4.79 2.20 17.91
C CYS A 300 -6.12 2.96 17.80
N ILE A 301 -6.48 3.45 16.62
CA ILE A 301 -7.80 4.09 16.39
C ILE A 301 -8.94 3.10 16.67
N GLU A 302 -8.80 1.83 16.31
CA GLU A 302 -9.81 0.80 16.58
C GLU A 302 -9.98 0.53 18.09
N LEU A 303 -8.88 0.55 18.85
CA LEU A 303 -8.87 0.27 20.29
C LEU A 303 -9.33 1.47 21.12
N GLU A 304 -8.81 2.66 20.83
CA GLU A 304 -8.95 3.87 21.66
C GLU A 304 -9.94 4.89 21.08
N GLY A 305 -10.29 4.76 19.79
CA GLY A 305 -11.14 5.69 19.05
C GLY A 305 -10.37 6.83 18.37
N GLN A 306 -11.07 7.74 17.70
CA GLN A 306 -10.44 8.88 17.00
C GLN A 306 -10.01 10.03 17.93
N ASP A 307 -10.39 10.01 19.20
CA ASP A 307 -10.02 11.06 20.18
C ASP A 307 -8.58 10.89 20.71
N ILE A 308 -7.73 10.14 20.01
CA ILE A 308 -6.29 9.99 20.31
C ILE A 308 -5.43 11.09 19.69
N PHE A 309 -6.00 11.89 18.79
CA PHE A 309 -5.33 13.01 18.13
C PHE A 309 -5.72 14.37 18.76
N THR A 310 -4.85 15.38 18.63
CA THR A 310 -5.06 16.76 19.08
C THR A 310 -5.95 17.58 18.16
#